data_AF-A0A1I0DLZ3-F1
#
_entry.id   AF-A0A1I0DLZ3-F1
#
_cell.length_a   1.000
_cell.length_b   1.000
_cell.length_c   1.000
_cell.angle_alpha   90.00
_cell.angle_beta   90.00
_cell.angle_gamma   90.00
#
_symmetry.space_group_name_H-M   'P 1'
#
loop_
_entity.id
_entity.type
_entity.pdbx_description
1 polymer ?
#
loop_
_entity_poly.entity_id
_entity_poly.type
_entity_poly.pdbx_seq_one_letter_code
_entity_poly.pdbx_strand_id
1 'polypeptide(L)'
;MDRRTFVTTTGLGMGFAGCLTTARNESGGETEPSNETEPMDSENDSVTSSDAETDTDSSDQTVTTDETHRDVTFDSCERARVSGTFEAGDVAFANTGFYQDGLYGDTRLEDGVVFGEDVDAPFSGTVIFEIADGSHIRERDGEIIVAISDYGGDGTVISSLTTRQADYERVVPTHENPDTSDCLGDLTPDDHSDASG
;
A
#
# COMPACT_ATOMS: atom_id res chain seq x y z
N MET A 1 4.59 41.33 -21.86
CA MET A 1 5.79 41.09 -21.01
C MET A 1 5.40 41.56 -19.63
N ASP A 2 4.65 40.73 -18.95
CA ASP A 2 3.94 41.08 -17.72
C ASP A 2 4.82 40.78 -16.51
N ARG A 3 4.97 41.79 -15.67
CA ARG A 3 5.87 41.79 -14.51
C ARG A 3 5.22 41.02 -13.37
N ARG A 4 5.83 39.87 -13.02
CA ARG A 4 5.48 39.05 -11.86
C ARG A 4 5.75 39.85 -10.58
N THR A 5 4.74 39.96 -9.71
CA THR A 5 4.88 40.47 -8.34
C THR A 5 5.10 39.27 -7.43
N PHE A 6 6.27 39.18 -6.81
CA PHE A 6 6.56 38.20 -5.75
C PHE A 6 6.39 38.90 -4.41
N VAL A 7 5.47 38.40 -3.59
CA VAL A 7 5.35 38.78 -2.18
C VAL A 7 6.12 37.74 -1.36
N THR A 8 7.21 38.18 -0.74
CA THR A 8 7.99 37.39 0.22
C THR A 8 7.45 37.68 1.62
N THR A 9 6.78 36.71 2.23
CA THR A 9 6.43 36.74 3.66
C THR A 9 7.47 35.95 4.43
N THR A 10 8.20 36.63 5.30
CA THR A 10 9.16 36.05 6.23
C THR A 10 8.41 35.69 7.52
N GLY A 11 8.14 34.41 7.75
CA GLY A 11 7.55 33.91 8.98
C GLY A 11 8.63 33.41 9.94
N LEU A 12 8.91 34.20 10.99
CA LEU A 12 9.60 33.76 12.20
C LEU A 12 8.60 33.05 13.12
N GLY A 13 8.99 31.94 13.75
CA GLY A 13 8.47 31.67 15.10
C GLY A 13 8.38 30.22 15.58
N MET A 14 9.30 29.90 16.49
CA MET A 14 9.11 29.15 17.74
C MET A 14 8.95 27.62 17.67
N GLY A 15 10.03 26.95 18.05
CA GLY A 15 10.05 25.54 18.41
C GLY A 15 9.48 25.27 19.80
N PHE A 16 8.92 24.08 19.95
CA PHE A 16 8.62 23.46 21.23
C PHE A 16 9.47 22.18 21.35
N ALA A 17 10.44 22.20 22.26
CA ALA A 17 11.12 21.01 22.74
C ALA A 17 10.31 20.43 23.91
N GLY A 18 9.56 19.35 23.66
CA GLY A 18 8.89 18.57 24.68
C GLY A 18 9.65 17.28 24.94
N CYS A 19 10.38 17.20 26.05
CA CYS A 19 10.89 15.94 26.57
C CYS A 19 9.75 15.18 27.26
N LEU A 20 9.41 13.98 26.78
CA LEU A 20 8.54 13.06 27.51
C LEU A 20 9.33 11.80 27.88
N THR A 21 9.32 11.58 29.18
CA THR A 21 10.01 10.56 29.97
C THR A 21 9.58 9.13 29.65
N THR A 22 10.57 8.24 29.65
CA THR A 22 10.46 6.78 29.65
C THR A 22 9.74 6.24 30.88
N ALA A 23 8.72 5.39 30.67
CA ALA A 23 8.19 4.48 31.68
C ALA A 23 8.56 3.04 31.30
N ARG A 24 9.58 2.54 32.01
CA ARG A 24 10.02 1.15 32.05
C ARG A 24 9.06 0.38 32.97
N ASN A 25 8.39 -0.65 32.46
CA ASN A 25 7.73 -1.64 33.31
C ASN A 25 8.20 -3.04 32.88
N GLU A 26 8.99 -3.67 33.74
CA GLU A 26 9.46 -5.05 33.64
C GLU A 26 8.62 -5.91 34.58
N SER A 27 8.04 -7.01 34.07
CA SER A 27 7.68 -8.24 34.81
C SER A 27 7.14 -9.23 33.77
N GLY A 28 7.63 -10.45 33.54
CA GLY A 28 8.33 -11.39 34.41
C GLY A 28 7.38 -12.55 34.77
N GLY A 29 7.64 -13.77 34.27
CA GLY A 29 6.98 -15.06 34.61
C GLY A 29 6.43 -15.80 33.38
N GLU A 30 7.12 -16.73 32.71
CA GLU A 30 7.63 -18.08 33.07
C GLU A 30 6.55 -19.20 33.14
N THR A 31 6.59 -20.08 32.11
CA THR A 31 6.55 -21.57 32.16
C THR A 31 5.20 -22.34 32.26
N GLU A 32 4.75 -22.90 31.12
CA GLU A 32 4.44 -24.32 30.74
C GLU A 32 4.22 -25.39 31.85
N PRO A 33 3.80 -26.65 31.53
CA PRO A 33 2.77 -27.16 30.60
C PRO A 33 1.83 -28.18 31.33
N SER A 34 0.81 -28.73 30.64
CA SER A 34 0.12 -29.94 31.12
C SER A 34 -0.22 -30.89 29.96
N ASN A 35 0.69 -31.82 29.79
CA ASN A 35 0.61 -33.11 29.10
C ASN A 35 -0.37 -34.05 29.80
N GLU A 36 -1.32 -34.71 29.10
CA GLU A 36 -1.81 -36.10 29.32
C GLU A 36 -2.52 -36.57 28.00
N THR A 37 -1.88 -37.38 27.16
CA THR A 37 -2.04 -38.86 27.03
C THR A 37 -3.35 -39.33 26.36
N GLU A 38 -3.20 -39.73 25.08
CA GLU A 38 -3.97 -40.70 24.26
C GLU A 38 -4.50 -41.90 25.08
N PRO A 39 -5.61 -42.61 24.73
CA PRO A 39 -5.69 -43.34 23.45
C PRO A 39 -7.11 -43.67 22.87
N MET A 40 -7.11 -44.26 21.67
CA MET A 40 -7.94 -45.39 21.18
C MET A 40 -8.62 -45.17 19.82
N ASP A 41 -7.94 -45.65 18.78
CA ASP A 41 -8.38 -46.66 17.82
C ASP A 41 -9.90 -46.91 17.69
N SER A 42 -10.46 -46.60 16.53
CA SER A 42 -11.58 -47.34 15.93
C SER A 42 -11.66 -47.02 14.44
N GLU A 43 -11.20 -47.96 13.63
CA GLU A 43 -11.61 -48.09 12.23
C GLU A 43 -13.10 -48.39 12.16
N ASN A 44 -13.89 -47.63 11.39
CA ASN A 44 -15.00 -48.21 10.64
C ASN A 44 -15.43 -47.35 9.46
N ASP A 45 -15.23 -47.91 8.28
CA ASP A 45 -15.90 -47.65 7.01
C ASP A 45 -17.44 -47.60 7.19
N SER A 46 -18.10 -46.64 6.55
CA SER A 46 -19.23 -46.89 5.63
C SER A 46 -19.97 -45.59 5.32
N VAL A 47 -19.95 -45.23 4.04
CA VAL A 47 -20.89 -44.32 3.39
C VAL A 47 -22.34 -44.74 3.63
N THR A 48 -23.26 -43.78 3.80
CA THR A 48 -24.61 -43.72 3.16
C THR A 48 -25.29 -42.39 3.52
N SER A 49 -25.69 -41.65 2.49
CA SER A 49 -26.45 -40.40 2.50
C SER A 49 -27.80 -40.49 3.22
N SER A 50 -28.29 -39.38 3.78
CA SER A 50 -29.70 -38.94 3.71
C SER A 50 -29.85 -37.53 4.30
N ASP A 51 -30.28 -36.61 3.44
CA ASP A 51 -31.03 -35.38 3.71
C ASP A 51 -31.50 -35.14 5.16
N ALA A 52 -31.03 -34.04 5.74
CA ALA A 52 -31.68 -33.38 6.85
C ALA A 52 -31.59 -31.86 6.65
N GLU A 53 -32.66 -31.33 6.04
CA GLU A 53 -33.05 -29.93 5.98
C GLU A 53 -32.65 -29.22 7.30
N THR A 54 -31.66 -28.35 7.22
CA THR A 54 -31.35 -27.42 8.30
C THR A 54 -31.63 -26.03 7.77
N ASP A 55 -32.80 -25.50 8.18
CA ASP A 55 -33.10 -24.07 8.26
C ASP A 55 -31.90 -23.35 8.87
N THR A 56 -31.01 -22.86 8.01
CA THR A 56 -30.04 -21.87 8.39
C THR A 56 -30.66 -20.56 7.98
N ASP A 57 -31.17 -19.84 8.98
CA ASP A 57 -31.44 -18.41 8.93
C ASP A 57 -30.15 -17.74 8.45
N SER A 58 -30.01 -17.67 7.13
CA SER A 58 -28.93 -17.00 6.44
C SER A 58 -29.21 -15.53 6.68
N SER A 59 -28.78 -15.04 7.84
CA SER A 59 -28.62 -13.62 8.09
C SER A 59 -27.83 -13.11 6.88
N ASP A 60 -28.56 -12.43 6.02
CA ASP A 60 -28.09 -11.69 4.86
C ASP A 60 -27.15 -10.63 5.42
N GLN A 61 -25.91 -11.04 5.73
CA GLN A 61 -24.79 -10.14 5.68
C GLN A 61 -24.69 -9.82 4.20
N THR A 62 -25.45 -8.79 3.81
CA THR A 62 -25.02 -7.90 2.74
C THR A 62 -23.63 -7.45 3.16
N VAL A 63 -22.61 -8.21 2.76
CA VAL A 63 -21.31 -7.64 2.48
C VAL A 63 -21.64 -6.65 1.38
N THR A 64 -21.92 -5.42 1.78
CA THR A 64 -21.86 -4.28 0.88
C THR A 64 -20.40 -4.24 0.50
N THR A 65 -20.01 -5.04 -0.48
CA THR A 65 -18.83 -4.73 -1.26
C THR A 65 -19.26 -3.46 -1.97
N ASP A 66 -19.01 -2.35 -1.30
CA ASP A 66 -18.91 -1.05 -1.96
C ASP A 66 -17.73 -1.24 -2.89
N GLU A 67 -18.01 -1.84 -4.05
CA GLU A 67 -17.16 -1.82 -5.22
C GLU A 67 -17.15 -0.35 -5.64
N THR A 68 -16.45 0.48 -4.88
CA THR A 68 -16.18 1.86 -5.24
C THR A 68 -15.46 1.75 -6.58
N HIS A 69 -16.20 1.99 -7.66
CA HIS A 69 -15.71 1.93 -9.03
C HIS A 69 -14.64 3.02 -9.17
N ARG A 70 -13.40 2.66 -8.80
CA ARG A 70 -12.20 3.46 -9.03
C ARG A 70 -11.55 2.94 -10.29
N ASP A 71 -11.28 3.85 -11.22
CA ASP A 71 -10.56 3.53 -12.44
C ASP A 71 -9.06 3.62 -12.15
N VAL A 72 -8.36 2.50 -12.29
CA VAL A 72 -6.91 2.41 -12.09
C VAL A 72 -6.21 2.31 -13.45
N THR A 73 -5.13 3.08 -13.63
CA THR A 73 -4.30 3.05 -14.83
C THR A 73 -2.83 3.14 -14.46
N PHE A 74 -2.00 2.28 -15.03
CA PHE A 74 -0.55 2.41 -15.02
C PHE A 74 -0.14 3.04 -16.35
N ASP A 75 0.34 4.29 -16.32
CA ASP A 75 0.72 5.02 -17.54
C ASP A 75 2.14 4.68 -17.99
N SER A 76 3.01 4.38 -17.03
CA SER A 76 4.39 3.92 -17.22
C SER A 76 4.87 3.18 -15.98
N CYS A 77 6.10 2.66 -16.03
CA CYS A 77 6.78 2.07 -14.87
C CYS A 77 6.88 3.01 -13.67
N GLU A 78 6.88 4.32 -13.90
CA GLU A 78 7.12 5.35 -12.87
C GLU A 78 5.86 6.16 -12.56
N ARG A 79 4.72 5.87 -13.22
CA ARG A 79 3.51 6.68 -13.08
C ARG A 79 2.23 5.87 -13.15
N ALA A 80 1.35 6.08 -12.16
CA ALA A 80 0.04 5.46 -12.10
C ALA A 80 -1.04 6.46 -11.64
N ARG A 81 -2.30 6.16 -11.94
CA ARG A 81 -3.46 7.00 -11.63
C ARG A 81 -4.62 6.18 -11.09
N VAL A 82 -5.33 6.76 -10.11
CA VAL A 82 -6.58 6.25 -9.55
C VAL A 82 -7.62 7.35 -9.60
N SER A 83 -8.63 7.21 -10.45
CA SER A 83 -9.72 8.18 -10.58
C SER A 83 -10.98 7.64 -9.93
N GLY A 84 -11.73 8.50 -9.24
CA GLY A 84 -12.98 8.09 -8.60
C GLY A 84 -13.45 9.05 -7.52
N THR A 85 -14.30 8.54 -6.64
CA THR A 85 -14.69 9.23 -5.40
C THR A 85 -14.13 8.45 -4.21
N PHE A 86 -13.67 9.17 -3.21
CA PHE A 86 -13.02 8.66 -2.03
C PHE A 86 -13.70 9.27 -0.80
N GLU A 87 -14.29 8.42 0.03
CA GLU A 87 -14.87 8.77 1.32
C GLU A 87 -13.81 8.79 2.42
N ALA A 88 -14.19 9.23 3.63
CA ALA A 88 -13.29 9.20 4.76
C ALA A 88 -12.95 7.76 5.15
N GLY A 89 -11.66 7.47 5.33
CA GLY A 89 -11.12 6.14 5.58
C GLY A 89 -10.79 5.34 4.31
N ASP A 90 -11.08 5.86 3.13
CA ASP A 90 -10.55 5.28 1.89
C ASP A 90 -9.05 5.50 1.78
N VAL A 91 -8.39 4.65 1.00
CA VAL A 91 -6.93 4.68 0.83
C VAL A 91 -6.53 4.63 -0.63
N ALA A 92 -5.37 5.21 -0.93
CA ALA A 92 -4.66 5.01 -2.18
C ALA A 92 -3.16 5.00 -1.89
N PHE A 93 -2.54 3.82 -1.96
CA PHE A 93 -1.10 3.62 -1.75
C PHE A 93 -0.46 2.97 -2.96
N ALA A 94 0.79 3.31 -3.20
CA ALA A 94 1.65 2.65 -4.16
C ALA A 94 2.65 1.74 -3.45
N ASN A 95 2.92 0.61 -4.08
CA ASN A 95 4.03 -0.25 -3.74
C ASN A 95 5.08 -0.08 -4.83
N THR A 96 6.35 0.07 -4.44
CA THR A 96 7.44 0.10 -5.42
C THR A 96 8.30 -1.14 -5.32
N GLY A 97 8.90 -1.50 -6.46
CA GLY A 97 10.07 -2.38 -6.54
C GLY A 97 11.25 -1.57 -7.08
N PHE A 98 12.44 -1.83 -6.57
CA PHE A 98 13.64 -1.06 -6.94
C PHE A 98 14.90 -1.91 -6.88
N TYR A 99 15.97 -1.44 -7.52
CA TYR A 99 17.30 -2.04 -7.43
C TYR A 99 18.29 -1.08 -6.78
N GLN A 100 19.05 -1.60 -5.81
CA GLN A 100 20.14 -0.89 -5.15
C GLN A 100 21.39 -1.76 -5.15
N ASP A 101 22.44 -1.28 -5.81
CA ASP A 101 23.70 -2.02 -5.97
C ASP A 101 23.46 -3.43 -6.57
N GLY A 102 22.51 -3.53 -7.50
CA GLY A 102 22.12 -4.79 -8.14
C GLY A 102 21.28 -5.76 -7.27
N LEU A 103 20.85 -5.34 -6.07
CA LEU A 103 19.95 -6.11 -5.22
C LEU A 103 18.52 -5.56 -5.28
N TYR A 104 17.54 -6.46 -5.39
CA TYR A 104 16.12 -6.09 -5.40
C TYR A 104 15.63 -5.71 -4.00
N GLY A 105 14.89 -4.60 -3.90
CA GLY A 105 14.15 -4.15 -2.74
C GLY A 105 12.68 -3.80 -3.08
N ASP A 106 11.81 -3.75 -2.06
CA ASP A 106 10.41 -3.31 -2.17
C ASP A 106 9.98 -2.39 -1.01
N THR A 107 9.05 -1.46 -1.26
CA THR A 107 8.57 -0.43 -0.28
C THR A 107 7.12 -0.63 0.16
N ARG A 108 6.71 -1.88 0.41
CA ARG A 108 5.29 -2.25 0.55
C ARG A 108 4.44 -1.26 1.37
N LEU A 109 3.46 -0.64 0.72
CA LEU A 109 2.49 0.30 1.30
C LEU A 109 3.09 1.54 1.99
N GLU A 110 4.24 2.03 1.53
CA GLU A 110 4.88 3.19 2.16
C GLU A 110 4.36 4.54 1.67
N ASP A 111 4.07 4.69 0.37
CA ASP A 111 3.70 5.98 -0.21
C ASP A 111 2.23 6.02 -0.61
N GLY A 112 1.46 6.91 -0.01
CA GLY A 112 0.04 7.02 -0.30
C GLY A 112 -0.68 8.07 0.53
N VAL A 113 -2.00 7.97 0.49
CA VAL A 113 -2.92 8.84 1.23
C VAL A 113 -4.06 8.03 1.84
N VAL A 114 -4.46 8.44 3.04
CA VAL A 114 -5.71 8.08 3.69
C VAL A 114 -6.65 9.29 3.62
N PHE A 115 -7.79 9.11 2.96
CA PHE A 115 -8.77 10.18 2.79
C PHE A 115 -9.48 10.48 4.12
N GLY A 116 -9.62 11.75 4.46
CA GLY A 116 -10.12 12.22 5.76
C GLY A 116 -9.04 12.35 6.85
N GLU A 117 -7.82 11.84 6.60
CA GLU A 117 -6.66 12.00 7.49
C GLU A 117 -5.56 12.83 6.82
N ASP A 118 -5.10 12.41 5.64
CA ASP A 118 -4.04 13.09 4.88
C ASP A 118 -4.60 14.14 3.91
N VAL A 119 -5.80 13.90 3.37
CA VAL A 119 -6.48 14.76 2.39
C VAL A 119 -7.94 14.91 2.79
N ASP A 120 -8.56 16.07 2.54
CA ASP A 120 -9.96 16.29 2.86
C ASP A 120 -10.90 15.29 2.13
N ALA A 121 -11.87 14.74 2.86
CA ALA A 121 -12.88 13.83 2.33
C ALA A 121 -14.31 14.40 2.51
N PRO A 122 -15.26 14.10 1.60
CA PRO A 122 -15.08 13.27 0.40
C PRO A 122 -14.30 13.99 -0.70
N PHE A 123 -13.43 13.26 -1.38
CA PHE A 123 -12.69 13.74 -2.55
C PHE A 123 -13.22 13.07 -3.82
N SER A 124 -13.49 13.87 -4.85
CA SER A 124 -13.81 13.38 -6.19
C SER A 124 -12.81 13.93 -7.18
N GLY A 125 -12.03 13.05 -7.81
CA GLY A 125 -10.92 13.46 -8.66
C GLY A 125 -9.98 12.32 -8.99
N THR A 126 -8.71 12.63 -9.22
CA THR A 126 -7.68 11.66 -9.57
C THR A 126 -6.49 11.75 -8.62
N VAL A 127 -6.07 10.62 -8.07
CA VAL A 127 -4.78 10.46 -7.40
C VAL A 127 -3.75 10.05 -8.44
N ILE A 128 -2.63 10.73 -8.51
CA ILE A 128 -1.52 10.48 -9.42
C ILE A 128 -0.31 10.10 -8.58
N PHE A 129 0.21 8.90 -8.79
CA PHE A 129 1.46 8.45 -8.22
C PHE A 129 2.57 8.67 -9.25
N GLU A 130 3.66 9.32 -8.85
CA GLU A 130 4.83 9.52 -9.72
C GLU A 130 6.14 9.37 -8.94
N ILE A 131 7.12 8.66 -9.50
CA ILE A 131 8.49 8.64 -8.96
C ILE A 131 9.11 10.02 -9.18
N ALA A 132 9.69 10.60 -8.13
CA ALA A 132 10.29 11.92 -8.14
C ALA A 132 11.39 12.06 -7.08
N ASP A 133 12.04 13.22 -7.05
CA ASP A 133 13.01 13.58 -6.02
C ASP A 133 12.32 13.79 -4.66
N GLY A 134 12.17 12.70 -3.90
CA GLY A 134 11.67 12.67 -2.54
C GLY A 134 10.14 12.58 -2.40
N SER A 135 9.68 12.00 -1.29
CA SER A 135 8.26 11.74 -1.05
C SER A 135 7.51 12.98 -0.54
N HIS A 136 6.41 13.32 -1.20
CA HIS A 136 5.53 14.42 -0.79
C HIS A 136 4.15 14.36 -1.44
N ILE A 137 3.14 14.93 -0.79
CA ILE A 137 1.77 15.04 -1.31
C ILE A 137 1.50 16.47 -1.75
N ARG A 138 0.85 16.63 -2.92
CA ARG A 138 0.45 17.92 -3.48
C ARG A 138 -0.98 17.86 -3.99
N GLU A 139 -1.85 18.63 -3.37
CA GLU A 139 -3.23 18.79 -3.79
C GLU A 139 -3.40 19.92 -4.81
N ARG A 140 -4.28 19.70 -5.78
CA ARG A 140 -4.73 20.63 -6.80
C ARG A 140 -6.23 20.46 -7.02
N ASP A 141 -6.85 21.38 -7.76
CA ASP A 141 -8.28 21.29 -8.09
C ASP A 141 -8.58 19.99 -8.86
N GLY A 142 -9.15 18.99 -8.16
CA GLY A 142 -9.52 17.69 -8.72
C GLY A 142 -8.38 16.69 -8.92
N GLU A 143 -7.16 16.99 -8.46
CA GLU A 143 -6.00 16.12 -8.57
C GLU A 143 -5.18 16.10 -7.28
N ILE A 144 -4.75 14.91 -6.85
CA ILE A 144 -3.77 14.72 -5.77
C ILE A 144 -2.55 14.09 -6.41
N ILE A 145 -1.39 14.69 -6.22
CA ILE A 145 -0.12 14.13 -6.68
C ILE A 145 0.62 13.58 -5.47
N VAL A 146 0.87 12.28 -5.47
CA VAL A 146 1.70 11.57 -4.51
C VAL A 146 3.04 11.34 -5.20
N ALA A 147 4.01 12.20 -4.88
CA ALA A 147 5.39 12.00 -5.30
C ALA A 147 6.02 10.93 -4.40
N ILE A 148 6.63 9.94 -5.04
CA ILE A 148 7.28 8.80 -4.43
C ILE A 148 8.79 8.96 -4.60
N SER A 149 9.56 8.72 -3.54
CA SER A 149 11.02 8.80 -3.62
C SER A 149 11.57 7.76 -4.60
N ASP A 150 12.63 8.12 -5.32
CA ASP A 150 13.46 7.11 -5.98
C ASP A 150 14.31 6.37 -4.92
N TYR A 151 13.93 5.13 -4.62
CA TYR A 151 14.51 4.31 -3.55
C TYR A 151 15.78 3.57 -3.97
N GLY A 152 15.88 3.21 -5.25
CA GLY A 152 16.99 2.45 -5.80
C GLY A 152 17.96 3.31 -6.58
N GLY A 153 19.26 3.19 -6.31
CA GLY A 153 20.31 3.85 -7.10
C GLY A 153 20.36 3.38 -8.57
N ASP A 154 19.83 2.18 -8.85
CA ASP A 154 19.68 1.65 -10.21
C ASP A 154 18.28 1.91 -10.79
N GLY A 155 17.37 2.48 -9.99
CA GLY A 155 16.01 2.88 -10.37
C GLY A 155 14.90 2.26 -9.52
N THR A 156 13.72 2.85 -9.62
CA THR A 156 12.50 2.50 -8.88
C THR A 156 11.29 2.45 -9.82
N VAL A 157 10.41 1.47 -9.65
CA VAL A 157 9.16 1.33 -10.42
C VAL A 157 7.96 1.12 -9.51
N ILE A 158 6.80 1.60 -9.94
CA ILE A 158 5.52 1.33 -9.30
C ILE A 158 5.05 -0.07 -9.72
N SER A 159 5.09 -1.01 -8.79
CA SER A 159 4.77 -2.42 -9.04
C SER A 159 3.30 -2.77 -8.79
N SER A 160 2.64 -2.04 -7.90
CA SER A 160 1.21 -2.22 -7.64
C SER A 160 0.62 -1.03 -6.89
N LEU A 161 -0.70 -0.98 -6.84
CA LEU A 161 -1.48 -0.04 -6.03
C LEU A 161 -2.41 -0.78 -5.08
N THR A 162 -2.68 -0.14 -3.95
CA THR A 162 -3.64 -0.59 -2.93
C THR A 162 -4.65 0.50 -2.70
N THR A 163 -5.90 0.22 -3.06
CA THR A 163 -6.99 1.20 -3.07
C THR A 163 -8.14 0.82 -2.16
N ARG A 164 -8.07 -0.33 -1.46
CA ARG A 164 -9.11 -0.77 -0.53
C ARG A 164 -8.53 -0.88 0.87
N GLN A 165 -9.24 -0.31 1.84
CA GLN A 165 -8.81 -0.27 3.24
C GLN A 165 -8.57 -1.69 3.81
N ALA A 166 -9.47 -2.62 3.53
CA ALA A 166 -9.35 -4.00 4.02
C ALA A 166 -8.10 -4.74 3.50
N ASP A 167 -7.61 -4.42 2.30
CA ASP A 167 -6.39 -5.02 1.74
C ASP A 167 -5.13 -4.29 2.21
N TYR A 168 -5.22 -2.96 2.40
CA TYR A 168 -4.17 -2.16 3.04
C TYR A 168 -3.82 -2.71 4.43
N GLU A 169 -4.84 -2.98 5.27
CA GLU A 169 -4.67 -3.57 6.60
C GLU A 169 -4.03 -4.97 6.57
N ARG A 170 -4.13 -5.67 5.44
CA ARG A 170 -3.58 -7.01 5.23
C ARG A 170 -2.25 -6.99 4.49
N VAL A 171 -1.76 -5.82 4.10
CA VAL A 171 -0.55 -5.65 3.28
C VAL A 171 -0.66 -6.40 1.94
N VAL A 172 -1.83 -6.32 1.31
CA VAL A 172 -2.14 -6.96 0.03
C VAL A 172 -2.44 -5.90 -1.03
N PRO A 173 -1.76 -5.91 -2.19
CA PRO A 173 -2.09 -5.00 -3.28
C PRO A 173 -3.46 -5.34 -3.89
N THR A 174 -4.18 -4.31 -4.35
CA THR A 174 -5.46 -4.50 -5.04
C THR A 174 -5.32 -4.50 -6.55
N HIS A 175 -4.29 -3.84 -7.09
CA HIS A 175 -4.04 -3.72 -8.53
C HIS A 175 -2.56 -3.92 -8.81
N GLU A 176 -2.20 -5.00 -9.50
CA GLU A 176 -0.82 -5.21 -9.96
C GLU A 176 -0.56 -4.41 -11.24
N ASN A 177 0.63 -3.82 -11.37
CA ASN A 177 1.05 -3.21 -12.62
C ASN A 177 1.34 -4.35 -13.63
N PRO A 178 0.61 -4.42 -14.76
CA PRO A 178 0.76 -5.51 -15.72
C PRO A 178 2.17 -5.57 -16.32
N ASP A 179 2.88 -4.45 -16.37
CA ASP A 179 4.19 -4.34 -16.98
C ASP A 179 5.33 -4.42 -15.93
N THR A 180 5.04 -4.72 -14.66
CA THR A 180 6.04 -4.74 -13.57
C THR A 180 7.29 -5.55 -13.91
N SER A 181 7.10 -6.71 -14.55
CA SER A 181 8.23 -7.59 -14.88
C SER A 181 9.15 -6.97 -15.93
N ASP A 182 8.58 -6.31 -16.93
CA ASP A 182 9.33 -5.62 -17.98
C ASP A 182 10.00 -4.36 -17.40
N CYS A 183 9.26 -3.60 -16.60
CA CYS A 183 9.76 -2.43 -15.88
C CYS A 183 10.98 -2.73 -15.00
N LEU A 184 10.96 -3.85 -14.25
CA LEU A 184 12.11 -4.29 -13.45
C LEU A 184 13.23 -4.88 -14.30
N GLY A 185 12.90 -5.49 -15.44
CA GLY A 185 13.88 -6.00 -16.39
C GLY A 185 14.75 -4.88 -16.96
N ASP A 186 14.14 -3.74 -17.29
CA ASP A 186 14.81 -2.56 -17.83
C ASP A 186 15.77 -1.88 -16.81
N LEU A 187 15.58 -2.11 -15.51
CA LEU A 187 16.48 -1.62 -14.46
C LEU A 187 17.68 -2.53 -14.20
N THR A 188 17.63 -3.79 -14.68
CA THR A 188 18.74 -4.70 -14.46
C THR A 188 19.90 -4.24 -15.34
N PRO A 189 21.12 -4.06 -14.79
CA PRO A 189 22.25 -3.62 -15.60
C PRO A 189 22.45 -4.59 -16.76
N ASP A 190 22.46 -4.06 -17.99
CA ASP A 190 22.77 -4.85 -19.17
C ASP A 190 24.13 -5.55 -18.93
N ASP A 191 24.15 -6.87 -19.09
CA ASP A 191 25.39 -7.64 -19.31
C ASP A 191 25.96 -7.24 -20.69
N HIS A 192 26.27 -5.96 -20.89
CA HIS A 192 27.11 -5.49 -21.98
C HIS A 192 28.55 -5.91 -21.67
N SER A 193 28.80 -7.22 -21.80
CA SER A 193 30.12 -7.72 -22.12
C SER A 193 30.48 -7.19 -23.50
N ASP A 194 31.05 -5.99 -23.55
CA ASP A 194 31.85 -5.53 -24.68
C ASP A 194 33.05 -6.48 -24.81
N ALA A 195 32.80 -7.61 -25.48
CA ALA A 195 33.83 -8.50 -25.98
C ALA A 195 34.58 -7.75 -27.11
N SER A 196 35.46 -6.83 -26.72
CA SER A 196 36.53 -6.33 -27.58
C SER A 196 37.56 -7.46 -27.74
N GLY A 197 37.37 -8.29 -28.76
CA GLY A 197 38.34 -9.28 -29.24
C GLY A 197 38.94 -8.87 -30.58
#